data_AF-A0A7J4TEX2-F1
#
_entry.id   AF-A0A7J4TEX2-F1
#
_cell.length_a   1.000
_cell.length_b   1.000
_cell.length_c   1.000
_cell.angle_alpha   90.00
_cell.angle_beta   90.00
_cell.angle_gamma   90.00
#
_symmetry.space_group_name_H-M   'P 1'
#
loop_
_entity.id
_entity.type
_entity.pdbx_description
1 polymer ?
#
loop_
_entity_poly.entity_id
_entity_poly.type
_entity_poly.pdbx_seq_one_letter_code
_entity_poly.pdbx_strand_id
1 'polypeptide(L)'
;VIHARESKERGFHPDAVFLLTSIICLVSYFSLSGIRFLFLMAVPVSLFAALGIERAARLLFSFLRGIARFPKPASTAMVALVAIIFLIGPVKEGYATAQSYMPSVSDEWVDTLSHINASSKPDAIINSWWDFGH
;
A
#
# COMPACT_ATOMS: atom_id res chain seq x y z
N VAL A 1 -15.31 -25.87 -31.92
CA VAL A 1 -13.86 -26.12 -31.66
C VAL A 1 -13.06 -24.82 -31.54
N ILE A 2 -13.39 -23.76 -32.28
CA ILE A 2 -12.67 -22.46 -32.21
C ILE A 2 -12.89 -21.72 -30.87
N HIS A 3 -14.12 -21.67 -30.34
CA HIS A 3 -14.40 -21.03 -29.03
C HIS A 3 -13.81 -21.73 -27.80
N ALA A 4 -13.43 -23.01 -27.90
CA ALA A 4 -12.78 -23.71 -26.78
C ALA A 4 -11.27 -23.35 -26.68
N ARG A 5 -10.68 -22.82 -27.76
CA ARG A 5 -9.26 -22.47 -27.82
C ARG A 5 -8.98 -21.08 -27.25
N GLU A 6 -9.90 -20.13 -27.43
CA GLU A 6 -9.81 -18.78 -26.84
C GLU A 6 -9.92 -18.78 -25.30
N SER A 7 -10.61 -19.76 -24.72
CA SER A 7 -10.67 -19.91 -23.25
C SER A 7 -9.32 -20.30 -22.62
N LYS A 8 -8.39 -20.86 -23.41
CA LYS A 8 -7.11 -21.39 -22.92
C LYS A 8 -5.96 -20.38 -23.02
N GLU A 9 -6.10 -19.34 -23.85
CA GLU A 9 -5.09 -18.28 -24.02
C GLU A 9 -5.25 -17.09 -23.06
N ARG A 10 -6.29 -17.07 -22.22
CA ARG A 10 -6.43 -16.12 -21.09
C ARG A 10 -5.52 -16.42 -19.88
N GLY A 11 -4.50 -17.27 -20.06
CA GLY A 11 -3.85 -17.97 -18.95
C GLY A 11 -2.53 -17.40 -18.43
N PHE A 12 -1.82 -16.58 -19.21
CA PHE A 12 -0.52 -16.05 -18.79
C PHE A 12 -0.15 -14.83 -19.63
N HIS A 13 0.02 -13.68 -18.97
CA HIS A 13 0.47 -12.43 -19.58
C HIS A 13 1.95 -12.22 -19.21
N PRO A 14 2.90 -12.76 -19.99
CA PRO A 14 4.33 -12.69 -19.68
C PRO A 14 4.84 -11.24 -19.64
N ASP A 15 4.24 -10.38 -20.45
CA ASP A 15 4.44 -8.94 -20.51
C ASP A 15 4.08 -8.25 -19.19
N ALA A 16 2.92 -8.58 -18.61
CA ALA A 16 2.49 -8.02 -17.33
C ALA A 16 3.37 -8.49 -16.16
N VAL A 17 3.76 -9.76 -16.15
CA VAL A 17 4.68 -10.31 -15.13
C VAL A 17 6.04 -9.63 -15.24
N PHE A 18 6.59 -9.51 -16.44
CA PHE A 18 7.86 -8.84 -16.68
C PHE A 18 7.82 -7.37 -16.23
N LEU A 19 6.75 -6.63 -16.58
CA LEU A 19 6.57 -5.24 -16.14
C LEU A 19 6.51 -5.12 -14.62
N LEU A 20 5.69 -5.93 -13.95
CA LEU A 20 5.55 -5.88 -12.49
C LEU A 20 6.85 -6.25 -11.78
N THR A 21 7.56 -7.28 -12.25
CA THR A 21 8.86 -7.66 -11.70
C THR A 21 9.89 -6.55 -11.93
N SER A 22 9.92 -5.95 -13.12
CA SER A 22 10.82 -4.83 -13.42
C SER A 22 10.54 -3.61 -12.55
N ILE A 23 9.26 -3.28 -12.31
CA ILE A 23 8.86 -2.18 -11.42
C ILE A 23 9.34 -2.44 -9.99
N ILE A 24 9.19 -3.66 -9.48
CA ILE A 24 9.72 -4.02 -8.15
C ILE A 24 11.23 -3.84 -8.11
N CYS A 25 11.97 -4.41 -9.06
CA CYS A 25 13.43 -4.30 -9.06
C CYS A 25 13.88 -2.83 -9.09
N LEU A 26 13.23 -2.00 -9.92
CA LEU A 26 13.57 -0.60 -10.07
C LEU A 26 13.23 0.22 -8.81
N VAL A 27 12.04 0.04 -8.24
CA VAL A 27 11.66 0.72 -7.01
C VAL A 27 12.51 0.25 -5.84
N SER A 28 12.87 -1.04 -5.76
CA SER A 28 13.79 -1.57 -4.74
C SER A 28 15.13 -0.88 -4.83
N TYR A 29 15.69 -0.76 -6.05
CA TYR A 29 16.95 -0.04 -6.26
C TYR A 29 16.86 1.42 -5.84
N PHE A 30 15.81 2.14 -6.24
CA PHE A 30 15.63 3.54 -5.84
C PHE A 30 15.41 3.70 -4.33
N SER A 31 14.75 2.74 -3.68
CA SER A 31 14.51 2.79 -2.23
C SER A 31 15.79 2.76 -1.40
N LEU A 32 16.88 2.19 -1.94
CA LEU A 32 18.20 2.23 -1.31
C LEU A 32 18.78 3.66 -1.27
N SER A 33 18.38 4.53 -2.20
CA SER A 33 18.85 5.91 -2.28
C SER A 33 18.04 6.87 -1.39
N GLY A 34 16.81 6.50 -1.00
CA GLY A 34 15.99 7.35 -0.16
C GLY A 34 14.63 6.75 0.21
N ILE A 35 14.21 7.02 1.45
CA ILE A 35 12.98 6.48 2.02
C ILE A 35 11.70 6.95 1.29
N ARG A 36 11.73 8.11 0.62
CA ARG A 36 10.57 8.61 -0.15
C ARG A 36 10.11 7.65 -1.25
N PHE A 37 11.04 6.87 -1.82
CA PHE A 37 10.71 5.93 -2.89
C PHE A 37 10.01 4.67 -2.39
N LEU A 38 10.01 4.43 -1.08
CA LEU A 38 9.28 3.33 -0.45
C LEU A 38 7.76 3.48 -0.65
N PHE A 39 7.26 4.70 -0.83
CA PHE A 39 5.85 4.93 -1.20
C PHE A 39 5.48 4.30 -2.54
N LEU A 40 6.42 4.26 -3.49
CA LEU A 40 6.20 3.64 -4.80
C LEU A 40 6.09 2.11 -4.72
N MET A 41 6.51 1.49 -3.60
CA MET A 41 6.32 0.05 -3.38
C MET A 41 4.87 -0.33 -3.06
N ALA A 42 4.02 0.62 -2.67
CA ALA A 42 2.65 0.32 -2.26
C ALA A 42 1.86 -0.41 -3.35
N VAL A 43 1.96 0.05 -4.60
CA VAL A 43 1.25 -0.54 -5.75
C VAL A 43 1.74 -1.96 -6.05
N PRO A 44 3.04 -2.21 -6.34
CA PRO A 44 3.49 -3.57 -6.64
C PRO A 44 3.27 -4.52 -5.47
N VAL A 45 3.58 -4.11 -4.23
CA VAL A 45 3.40 -4.97 -3.05
C VAL A 45 1.93 -5.34 -2.85
N SER A 46 0.98 -4.42 -3.04
CA SER A 46 -0.45 -4.73 -2.90
C SER A 46 -0.94 -5.74 -3.93
N LEU A 47 -0.47 -5.67 -5.18
CA LEU A 47 -0.80 -6.64 -6.23
C LEU A 47 -0.26 -8.04 -5.89
N PHE A 48 1.01 -8.14 -5.49
CA PHE A 48 1.58 -9.43 -5.10
C PHE A 48 0.95 -9.99 -3.83
N ALA A 49 0.62 -9.14 -2.85
CA ALA A 49 -0.10 -9.54 -1.65
C ALA A 49 -1.49 -10.08 -1.99
N ALA A 50 -2.24 -9.41 -2.87
CA ALA A 50 -3.56 -9.88 -3.31
C ALA A 50 -3.49 -11.26 -3.98
N LEU A 51 -2.56 -11.43 -4.93
CA LEU A 51 -2.32 -12.72 -5.60
C LEU A 51 -1.85 -13.81 -4.61
N GLY A 52 -1.00 -13.44 -3.65
CA GLY A 52 -0.51 -14.31 -2.59
C GLY A 52 -1.64 -14.81 -1.69
N ILE A 53 -2.51 -13.90 -1.21
CA ILE A 53 -3.68 -14.22 -0.38
C ILE A 53 -4.64 -15.15 -1.14
N GLU A 54 -4.93 -14.84 -2.41
CA GLU A 54 -5.79 -15.66 -3.25
C GLU A 54 -5.25 -17.09 -3.40
N ARG A 55 -3.93 -17.23 -3.62
CA ARG A 55 -3.28 -18.53 -3.78
C ARG A 55 -3.18 -19.29 -2.45
N ALA A 56 -2.87 -18.62 -1.35
CA ALA A 56 -2.85 -19.19 -0.01
C ALA A 56 -4.24 -19.72 0.40
N ALA A 57 -5.29 -18.93 0.18
CA ALA A 57 -6.67 -19.34 0.48
C ALA A 57 -7.12 -20.54 -0.38
N ARG A 58 -6.75 -20.58 -1.66
CA ARG A 58 -7.04 -21.74 -2.54
C ARG A 58 -6.32 -23.00 -2.08
N LEU A 59 -5.03 -22.90 -1.70
CA LEU A 59 -4.27 -24.03 -1.18
C LEU A 59 -4.92 -24.58 0.10
N LEU A 60 -5.23 -23.70 1.05
CA LEU A 60 -5.90 -24.07 2.29
C LEU A 60 -7.26 -24.75 2.00
N PHE A 61 -8.06 -24.18 1.10
CA PHE A 61 -9.36 -24.74 0.74
C PHE A 61 -9.24 -26.10 0.03
N SER A 62 -8.21 -26.28 -0.82
CA SER A 62 -7.96 -27.56 -1.48
C SER A 62 -7.59 -28.66 -0.48
N PHE A 63 -6.81 -28.32 0.55
CA PHE A 63 -6.46 -29.22 1.64
C PHE A 63 -7.69 -29.60 2.47
N LEU A 64 -8.51 -28.60 2.83
CA LEU A 64 -9.75 -28.80 3.59
C LEU A 64 -10.81 -29.58 2.80
N ARG A 65 -10.86 -29.44 1.48
CA ARG A 65 -11.74 -30.24 0.60
C ARG A 65 -11.46 -31.74 0.64
N GLY A 66 -10.23 -32.14 0.98
CA GLY A 66 -9.90 -33.55 1.24
C GLY A 66 -10.58 -34.11 2.48
N ILE A 67 -11.04 -33.23 3.38
CA ILE A 67 -11.65 -33.57 4.68
C ILE A 67 -13.17 -33.37 4.64
N ALA A 68 -13.68 -32.33 3.96
CA ALA A 68 -15.11 -32.03 3.89
C ALA A 68 -15.52 -31.35 2.57
N ARG A 69 -16.76 -31.59 2.12
CA ARG A 69 -17.32 -30.90 0.95
C ARG A 69 -17.90 -29.55 1.35
N PHE A 70 -17.26 -28.47 0.89
CA PHE A 70 -17.69 -27.11 1.18
C PHE A 70 -18.46 -26.47 0.00
N PRO A 71 -19.56 -25.74 0.26
CA PRO A 71 -20.29 -24.99 -0.75
C PRO A 71 -19.50 -23.75 -1.21
N LYS A 72 -19.78 -23.24 -2.42
CA LYS A 72 -19.10 -22.06 -3.00
C LYS A 72 -19.00 -20.83 -2.06
N PRO A 73 -20.04 -20.40 -1.32
CA PRO A 73 -19.93 -19.26 -0.40
C PRO A 73 -18.89 -19.47 0.71
N ALA A 74 -18.66 -20.72 1.14
CA ALA A 74 -17.63 -21.01 2.14
C ALA A 74 -16.21 -20.74 1.61
N SER A 75 -15.98 -20.89 0.31
CA SER A 75 -14.68 -20.56 -0.30
C SER A 75 -14.41 -19.05 -0.31
N THR A 76 -15.43 -18.25 -0.63
CA THR A 76 -15.32 -16.78 -0.61
C THR A 76 -15.12 -16.26 0.80
N ALA A 77 -15.85 -16.81 1.78
CA ALA A 77 -15.66 -16.48 3.19
C ALA A 77 -14.25 -16.83 3.69
N MET A 78 -13.67 -17.95 3.23
CA MET A 78 -12.29 -18.32 3.57
C MET A 78 -11.26 -17.34 3.00
N VAL A 79 -11.39 -16.92 1.74
CA VAL A 79 -10.51 -15.90 1.14
C VAL A 79 -10.60 -14.59 1.93
N ALA A 80 -11.82 -14.16 2.27
CA ALA A 80 -12.03 -12.94 3.05
C ALA A 80 -11.40 -13.05 4.45
N LEU A 81 -11.55 -14.20 5.13
CA LEU A 81 -10.96 -14.46 6.42
C LEU A 81 -9.42 -14.40 6.38
N VAL A 82 -8.80 -15.07 5.41
CA VAL A 82 -7.34 -15.03 5.22
C VAL A 82 -6.88 -13.60 4.94
N ALA A 83 -7.59 -12.86 4.09
CA ALA A 83 -7.29 -11.46 3.81
C ALA A 83 -7.33 -10.59 5.08
N ILE A 84 -8.39 -10.73 5.89
CA ILE A 84 -8.52 -9.99 7.15
C ILE A 84 -7.37 -10.31 8.10
N ILE A 85 -7.02 -11.59 8.28
CA ILE A 85 -5.91 -12.00 9.14
C ILE A 85 -4.59 -11.38 8.69
N PHE A 86 -4.32 -11.35 7.38
CA PHE A 86 -3.12 -10.72 6.81
C PHE A 86 -3.08 -9.20 7.01
N LEU A 87 -4.23 -8.53 7.09
CA LEU A 87 -4.32 -7.08 7.27
C LEU A 87 -4.15 -6.62 8.73
N ILE A 88 -4.31 -7.51 9.73
CA ILE A 88 -4.19 -7.14 11.16
C ILE A 88 -2.83 -6.51 11.46
N GLY A 89 -1.74 -7.10 10.98
CA GLY A 89 -0.38 -6.61 11.22
C GLY A 89 -0.15 -5.19 10.68
N PRO A 90 -0.29 -4.97 9.36
CA PRO A 90 -0.11 -3.65 8.75
C PRO A 90 -1.01 -2.57 9.35
N VAL A 91 -2.27 -2.90 9.66
CA VAL A 91 -3.21 -1.93 10.27
C VAL A 91 -2.74 -1.52 11.66
N LYS A 92 -2.30 -2.49 12.48
CA LYS A 92 -1.79 -2.22 13.83
C LYS A 92 -0.55 -1.31 13.80
N GLU A 93 0.41 -1.59 12.90
CA GLU A 93 1.61 -0.77 12.73
C GLU A 93 1.27 0.65 12.24
N GLY A 94 0.27 0.77 11.36
CA GLY A 94 -0.24 2.06 10.91
C GLY A 94 -0.80 2.91 12.07
N TYR A 95 -1.61 2.30 12.95
CA TYR A 95 -2.11 2.98 14.14
C TYR A 95 -0.99 3.36 15.11
N ALA A 96 -0.03 2.47 15.36
CA ALA A 96 1.11 2.76 16.24
C ALA A 96 1.92 3.95 15.71
N THR A 97 2.20 3.97 14.41
CA THR A 97 2.92 5.06 13.75
C THR A 97 2.15 6.37 13.87
N ALA A 98 0.85 6.37 13.56
CA ALA A 98 0.01 7.56 13.63
C ALA A 98 -0.11 8.14 15.04
N GLN A 99 -0.20 7.30 16.07
CA GLN A 99 -0.26 7.75 17.46
C GLN A 99 1.08 8.26 17.99
N SER A 100 2.20 7.76 17.45
CA SER A 100 3.54 8.22 17.80
C SER A 100 4.01 9.45 17.02
N TYR A 101 3.23 9.90 16.04
CA TYR A 101 3.59 11.04 15.21
C TYR A 101 3.48 12.34 15.98
N MET A 102 4.60 13.04 16.15
CA MET A 102 4.64 14.38 16.71
C MET A 102 4.65 15.40 15.56
N PRO A 103 3.64 16.28 15.45
CA PRO A 103 3.60 17.30 14.40
C PRO A 103 4.80 18.24 14.47
N SER A 104 5.37 18.58 13.31
CA SER A 104 6.46 19.57 13.22
C SER A 104 5.97 21.02 13.33
N VAL A 105 4.69 21.26 13.04
CA VAL A 105 4.02 22.56 13.22
C VAL A 105 3.09 22.44 14.43
N SER A 106 3.46 23.10 15.51
CA SER A 106 2.68 23.12 16.76
C SER A 106 1.71 24.30 16.80
N ASP A 107 0.85 24.33 17.80
CA ASP A 107 -0.10 25.44 18.01
C ASP A 107 0.65 26.77 18.22
N GLU A 108 1.81 26.74 18.89
CA GLU A 108 2.65 27.94 19.07
C GLU A 108 3.21 28.47 17.74
N TRP A 109 3.52 27.57 16.79
CA TRP A 109 3.92 27.97 15.44
C TRP A 109 2.77 28.65 14.71
N VAL A 110 1.57 28.07 14.77
CA VAL A 110 0.37 28.63 14.12
C VAL A 110 0.05 30.01 14.70
N ASP A 111 0.08 30.15 16.01
CA ASP A 111 -0.17 31.42 16.70
C ASP A 111 0.87 32.48 16.31
N THR A 112 2.15 32.09 16.28
CA THR A 112 3.24 32.99 15.90
C THR A 112 3.09 33.47 14.45
N LEU A 113 2.87 32.56 13.51
CA LEU A 113 2.70 32.89 12.09
C LEU A 113 1.44 33.74 11.86
N SER A 114 0.35 33.44 12.58
CA SER A 114 -0.89 34.23 12.53
C SER A 114 -0.68 35.65 13.07
N HIS A 115 0.06 35.79 14.17
CA HIS A 115 0.39 37.09 14.74
C HIS A 115 1.28 37.92 13.80
N ILE A 116 2.28 37.29 13.18
CA ILE A 116 3.15 37.93 12.17
C ILE A 116 2.30 38.42 10.99
N ASN A 117 1.39 37.58 10.48
CA ASN A 117 0.51 37.94 9.38
C ASN A 117 -0.40 39.15 9.73
N ALA A 118 -0.94 39.20 10.94
CA ALA A 118 -1.81 40.29 11.38
C ALA A 118 -1.07 41.60 11.68
N SER A 119 0.20 41.52 12.09
CA SER A 119 0.96 42.66 12.62
C SER A 119 2.02 43.23 11.68
N SER A 120 2.39 42.48 10.63
CA SER A 120 3.43 42.90 9.68
C SER A 120 2.88 43.73 8.53
N LYS A 121 3.77 44.51 7.89
CA LYS A 121 3.40 45.17 6.64
C LYS A 121 3.19 44.13 5.53
N PRO A 122 2.32 44.40 4.54
CA PRO A 122 2.09 43.49 3.41
C PRO A 122 3.34 43.11 2.62
N ASP A 123 4.38 43.95 2.66
CA ASP A 123 5.67 43.78 1.97
C ASP A 123 6.83 43.41 2.93
N ALA A 124 6.52 43.06 4.18
CA ALA A 124 7.54 42.66 5.14
C ALA A 124 8.21 41.35 4.71
N ILE A 125 9.54 41.35 4.64
CA ILE A 125 10.35 40.16 4.32
C ILE A 125 10.74 39.47 5.62
N ILE A 126 10.36 38.21 5.76
CA ILE A 126 10.76 37.35 6.87
C ILE A 126 11.93 36.48 6.41
N ASN A 127 13.03 36.53 7.14
CA ASN A 127 14.18 35.65 6.89
C ASN A 127 14.11 34.43 7.82
N SER A 128 13.92 33.26 7.23
CA SER A 128 13.85 31.98 7.92
C SER A 128 14.64 30.92 7.16
N TRP A 129 14.77 29.74 7.76
CA TRP A 129 15.31 28.58 7.04
C TRP A 129 14.34 28.11 5.96
N TRP A 130 14.85 27.46 4.92
CA TRP A 130 14.06 27.06 3.74
C TRP A 130 12.91 26.09 4.08
N ASP A 131 13.03 25.31 5.15
CA ASP A 131 11.98 24.40 5.64
C ASP A 131 10.67 25.12 6.02
N PHE A 132 10.76 26.40 6.43
CA PHE A 132 9.62 27.20 6.91
C PHE A 132 9.11 28.22 5.88
N GLY A 133 9.50 28.07 4.61
CA GLY A 133 9.10 28.98 3.54
C GLY A 133 7.77 28.64 2.86
N HIS A 134 7.15 27.51 3.23
CA HIS A 134 5.88 27.02 2.68
C HIS A 134 4.67 27.68 3.35
#